data_AF-A0A7J6CCZ0-F1
#
_entry.id   AF-A0A7J6CCZ0-F1
#
_cell.length_a   1.000
_cell.length_b   1.000
_cell.length_c   1.000
_cell.angle_alpha   90.00
_cell.angle_beta   90.00
_cell.angle_gamma   90.00
#
_symmetry.space_group_name_H-M   'P 1'
#
loop_
_entity.id
_entity.type
_entity.pdbx_description
1 polymer ?
#
loop_
_entity_poly.entity_id
_entity_poly.type
_entity_poly.pdbx_seq_one_letter_code
_entity_poly.pdbx_strand_id
1 'polypeptide(L)'
;MFYIKYLFSSLSQASLPDCKELITPLTLEDDKKSIMGKWIFLEGIADHHLFTDILKTVNSSWVEFGPSTLANTLTVSQGNMLKGKCEFSTINTIFKDNTFYADENDTISEGKFLPSCPDCTTVSFISQFKNETMKSLYFFKRESNSTQSDMDTYWKQAECLGFKRETQYSYDGVTELCDVVKHSSSDQKPSLDKSDQ
;
A
#
# COMPACT_ATOMS: atom_id res chain seq x y z
N MET A 1 13.32 15.46 -56.95
CA MET A 1 13.58 16.23 -55.71
C MET A 1 12.37 16.06 -54.80
N PHE A 2 12.41 15.06 -53.92
CA PHE A 2 11.30 14.73 -53.01
C PHE A 2 11.60 15.35 -51.65
N TYR A 3 10.77 16.29 -51.20
CA TYR A 3 10.88 16.88 -49.85
C TYR A 3 10.08 16.02 -48.86
N ILE A 4 10.78 15.35 -47.96
CA ILE A 4 10.17 14.71 -46.78
C ILE A 4 9.87 15.83 -45.78
N LYS A 5 8.59 16.18 -45.61
CA LYS A 5 8.12 17.02 -44.50
C LYS A 5 8.18 16.18 -43.23
N TYR A 6 9.16 16.46 -42.38
CA TYR A 6 9.17 15.97 -41.00
C TYR A 6 8.04 16.67 -40.24
N LEU A 7 6.97 15.93 -39.94
CA LEU A 7 5.95 16.33 -38.98
C LEU A 7 6.52 16.09 -37.58
N PHE A 8 6.89 17.17 -36.90
CA PHE A 8 7.16 17.13 -35.47
C PHE A 8 5.82 16.99 -34.74
N SER A 9 5.47 15.75 -34.38
CA SER A 9 4.38 15.48 -33.44
C SER A 9 4.82 16.00 -32.07
N SER A 10 4.21 17.09 -31.61
CA SER A 10 4.39 17.56 -30.23
C SER A 10 3.79 16.53 -29.28
N LEU A 11 4.64 15.75 -28.61
CA LEU A 11 4.24 15.01 -27.41
C LEU A 11 3.83 16.04 -26.36
N SER A 12 2.53 16.18 -26.11
CA SER A 12 2.06 16.90 -24.92
C SER A 12 2.53 16.12 -23.71
N GLN A 13 3.63 16.56 -23.11
CA GLN A 13 4.00 16.14 -21.77
C GLN A 13 2.93 16.73 -20.85
N ALA A 14 1.98 15.90 -20.41
CA ALA A 14 0.98 16.32 -19.44
C ALA A 14 1.73 16.85 -18.21
N SER A 15 1.60 18.15 -17.94
CA SER A 15 2.19 18.74 -16.73
C SER A 15 1.53 18.10 -15.52
N LEU A 16 2.34 17.68 -14.53
CA LEU A 16 1.81 17.17 -13.27
C LEU A 16 0.86 18.22 -12.63
N PRO A 17 -0.24 17.79 -11.99
CA PRO A 17 -1.17 18.70 -11.31
C PRO A 17 -0.49 19.52 -10.21
N ASP A 18 -1.13 20.63 -9.81
CA ASP A 18 -0.66 21.45 -8.68
C ASP A 18 -0.70 20.64 -7.36
N CYS A 19 0.18 21.00 -6.42
CA CYS A 19 0.27 20.33 -5.12
C CYS A 19 -1.06 20.25 -4.39
N LYS A 20 -1.89 21.29 -4.50
CA LYS A 20 -3.22 21.31 -3.89
C LYS A 20 -4.07 20.14 -4.37
N GLU A 21 -4.07 19.84 -5.67
CA GLU A 21 -4.85 18.75 -6.25
C GLU A 21 -4.27 17.40 -5.85
N LEU A 22 -2.95 17.27 -5.89
CA LEU A 22 -2.25 16.01 -5.61
C LEU A 22 -2.36 15.52 -4.16
N ILE A 23 -2.54 16.44 -3.20
CA ILE A 23 -2.58 16.10 -1.77
C ILE A 23 -3.98 16.25 -1.15
N THR A 24 -4.98 16.64 -1.94
CA THR A 24 -6.37 16.68 -1.46
C THR A 24 -6.88 15.25 -1.31
N PRO A 25 -7.29 14.79 -0.12
CA PRO A 25 -7.75 13.42 0.08
C PRO A 25 -8.95 13.07 -0.80
N LEU A 26 -8.98 11.82 -1.27
CA LEU A 26 -10.08 11.28 -2.03
C LEU A 26 -11.37 11.24 -1.20
N THR A 27 -12.48 11.55 -1.85
CA THR A 27 -13.80 11.21 -1.34
C THR A 27 -14.12 9.80 -1.81
N LEU A 28 -14.17 8.84 -0.89
CA LEU A 28 -14.55 7.47 -1.25
C LEU A 28 -16.07 7.35 -1.29
N GLU A 29 -16.55 6.49 -2.18
CA GLU A 29 -17.95 6.08 -2.19
C GLU A 29 -18.31 5.32 -0.92
N ASP A 30 -19.59 5.35 -0.53
CA ASP A 30 -20.07 4.78 0.73
C ASP A 30 -19.74 3.29 0.91
N ASP A 31 -19.71 2.54 -0.20
CA ASP A 31 -19.39 1.11 -0.20
C ASP A 31 -17.89 0.81 -0.20
N LYS A 32 -17.04 1.84 -0.37
CA LYS A 32 -15.58 1.80 -0.31
C LYS A 32 -14.94 0.77 -1.26
N LYS A 33 -15.66 0.34 -2.31
CA LYS A 33 -15.20 -0.72 -3.21
C LYS A 33 -13.86 -0.42 -3.87
N SER A 34 -13.58 0.87 -4.14
CA SER A 34 -12.34 1.30 -4.78
C SER A 34 -11.07 0.93 -4.01
N ILE A 35 -11.14 0.81 -2.67
CA ILE A 35 -9.98 0.48 -1.84
C ILE A 35 -9.91 -0.99 -1.42
N MET A 36 -10.96 -1.77 -1.64
CA MET A 36 -11.05 -3.17 -1.17
C MET A 36 -10.04 -4.10 -1.85
N GLY A 37 -9.72 -5.22 -1.21
CA GLY A 37 -8.83 -6.24 -1.74
C GLY A 37 -7.35 -5.94 -1.49
N LYS A 38 -6.50 -6.78 -2.10
CA LYS A 38 -5.05 -6.80 -1.90
C LYS A 38 -4.33 -5.71 -2.72
N TRP A 39 -3.31 -5.13 -2.12
CA TRP A 39 -2.40 -4.11 -2.66
C TRP A 39 -0.96 -4.45 -2.28
N ILE A 40 -0.04 -4.31 -3.23
CA ILE A 40 1.40 -4.55 -3.06
C ILE A 40 2.07 -3.23 -2.74
N PHE A 41 2.88 -3.20 -1.69
CA PHE A 41 3.62 -2.00 -1.26
C PHE A 41 4.83 -1.77 -2.15
N LEU A 42 4.85 -0.65 -2.87
CA LEU A 42 5.86 -0.36 -3.89
C LEU A 42 6.86 0.71 -3.48
N GLU A 43 6.45 1.75 -2.78
CA GLU A 43 7.35 2.83 -2.38
C GLU A 43 6.91 3.45 -1.06
N GLY A 44 7.87 3.75 -0.19
CA GLY A 44 7.60 4.31 1.14
C GLY A 44 8.61 5.34 1.57
N ILE A 45 8.12 6.38 2.24
CA ILE A 45 8.93 7.41 2.90
C ILE A 45 8.29 7.82 4.21
N ALA A 46 9.12 8.14 5.21
CA ALA A 46 8.72 8.68 6.50
C ALA A 46 9.63 9.84 6.93
N ASP A 47 9.14 10.71 7.80
CA ASP A 47 9.88 11.86 8.34
C ASP A 47 10.57 11.56 9.69
N HIS A 48 10.40 10.35 10.20
CA HIS A 48 10.89 9.94 11.50
C HIS A 48 11.75 8.68 11.45
N HIS A 49 12.82 8.66 12.25
CA HIS A 49 13.82 7.59 12.23
C HIS A 49 13.23 6.21 12.55
N LEU A 50 12.28 6.13 13.50
CA LEU A 50 11.62 4.86 13.84
C LEU A 50 10.99 4.19 12.62
N PHE A 51 10.28 4.95 11.78
CA PHE A 51 9.62 4.41 10.60
C PHE A 51 10.60 4.25 9.44
N THR A 52 11.56 5.17 9.31
CA THR A 52 12.62 5.08 8.29
C THR A 52 13.43 3.80 8.47
N ASP A 53 13.77 3.45 9.71
CA ASP A 53 14.51 2.23 10.03
C ASP A 53 13.68 0.98 9.72
N ILE A 54 12.37 0.99 10.03
CA ILE A 54 11.47 -0.11 9.65
C ILE A 54 11.42 -0.27 8.13
N LEU A 55 11.19 0.82 7.38
CA LEU A 55 11.11 0.79 5.91
C LEU A 55 12.36 0.17 5.28
N LYS A 56 13.55 0.49 5.81
CA LYS A 56 14.83 -0.09 5.36
C LYS A 56 14.99 -1.58 5.62
N THR A 57 14.13 -2.19 6.44
CA THR A 57 14.13 -3.63 6.71
C THR A 57 13.13 -4.42 5.87
N VAL A 58 12.21 -3.74 5.18
CA VAL A 58 11.18 -4.37 4.37
C VAL A 58 11.81 -4.88 3.08
N ASN A 59 11.67 -6.18 2.83
CA ASN A 59 12.01 -6.80 1.56
C ASN A 59 10.83 -6.75 0.58
N SER A 60 9.63 -7.05 1.09
CA SER A 60 8.38 -6.99 0.35
C SER A 60 7.21 -6.87 1.33
N SER A 61 6.08 -6.33 0.88
CA SER A 61 4.89 -6.19 1.73
C SER A 61 3.62 -6.11 0.89
N TRP A 62 2.51 -6.56 1.48
CA TRP A 62 1.18 -6.32 0.97
C TRP A 62 0.22 -5.96 2.09
N VAL A 63 -0.82 -5.22 1.73
CA VAL A 63 -1.98 -4.91 2.57
C VAL A 63 -3.25 -5.33 1.85
N GLU A 64 -4.23 -5.83 2.59
CA GLU A 64 -5.55 -6.18 2.08
C GLU A 64 -6.64 -5.53 2.93
N PHE A 65 -7.47 -4.72 2.28
CA PHE A 65 -8.65 -4.13 2.88
C PHE A 65 -9.86 -5.04 2.64
N GLY A 66 -10.43 -5.56 3.72
CA GLY A 66 -11.57 -6.47 3.68
C GLY A 66 -12.81 -5.89 4.38
N PRO A 67 -13.99 -6.46 4.09
CA PRO A 67 -15.20 -6.13 4.84
C PRO A 67 -15.01 -6.50 6.33
N SER A 68 -15.74 -5.80 7.19
CA SER A 68 -15.87 -6.16 8.60
C SER A 68 -17.33 -6.32 8.98
N THR A 69 -17.59 -7.15 9.98
CA THR A 69 -18.93 -7.35 10.55
C THR A 69 -19.30 -6.23 11.53
N LEU A 70 -18.34 -5.41 11.94
CA LEU A 70 -18.55 -4.27 12.82
C LEU A 70 -18.86 -3.01 12.01
N ALA A 71 -19.90 -2.28 12.43
CA ALA A 71 -20.32 -1.05 11.75
C ALA A 71 -19.18 -0.03 11.66
N ASN A 72 -19.05 0.63 10.51
CA ASN A 72 -18.03 1.65 10.23
C ASN A 72 -16.57 1.16 10.40
N THR A 73 -16.32 -0.14 10.27
CA THR A 73 -14.96 -0.69 10.32
C THR A 73 -14.59 -1.43 9.03
N LEU A 74 -13.30 -1.57 8.80
CA LEU A 74 -12.70 -2.40 7.75
C LEU A 74 -11.66 -3.31 8.39
N THR A 75 -11.58 -4.53 7.88
CA THR A 75 -10.48 -5.43 8.23
C THR A 75 -9.26 -5.01 7.42
N VAL A 76 -8.12 -4.84 8.07
CA VAL A 76 -6.84 -4.59 7.40
C VAL A 76 -5.93 -5.77 7.73
N SER A 77 -5.64 -6.58 6.72
CA SER A 77 -4.68 -7.67 6.82
C SER A 77 -3.37 -7.27 6.15
N GLN A 78 -2.25 -7.63 6.73
CA GLN A 78 -0.92 -7.29 6.23
C GLN A 78 -0.03 -8.52 6.25
N GLY A 79 0.84 -8.63 5.25
CA GLY A 79 1.93 -9.60 5.22
C GLY A 79 3.22 -8.90 4.84
N ASN A 80 4.15 -8.85 5.79
CA ASN A 80 5.40 -8.11 5.69
C ASN A 80 6.58 -9.07 5.71
N MET A 81 7.42 -9.05 4.67
CA MET A 81 8.71 -9.73 4.67
C MET A 81 9.75 -8.77 5.25
N LEU A 82 10.15 -8.99 6.50
CA LEU A 82 11.13 -8.18 7.21
C LEU A 82 12.42 -8.97 7.39
N LYS A 83 13.52 -8.51 6.77
CA LYS A 83 14.83 -9.19 6.77
C LYS A 83 14.73 -10.70 6.43
N GLY A 84 13.90 -11.03 5.43
CA GLY A 84 13.68 -12.40 4.95
C GLY A 84 12.75 -13.26 5.82
N LYS A 85 12.06 -12.68 6.80
CA LYS A 85 11.05 -13.37 7.62
C LYS A 85 9.68 -12.76 7.42
N CYS A 86 8.68 -13.62 7.20
CA CYS A 86 7.29 -13.19 7.10
C CYS A 86 6.66 -12.95 8.47
N GLU A 87 6.00 -11.80 8.59
CA GLU A 87 5.16 -11.39 9.71
C GLU A 87 3.77 -11.00 9.19
N PHE A 88 2.73 -11.45 9.88
CA PHE A 88 1.34 -11.23 9.49
C PHE A 88 0.57 -10.57 10.62
N SER A 89 -0.28 -9.61 10.27
CA SER A 89 -1.25 -9.04 11.22
C SER A 89 -2.60 -8.82 10.55
N THR A 90 -3.65 -8.88 11.35
CA THR A 90 -5.00 -8.50 10.95
C THR A 90 -5.61 -7.67 12.05
N ILE A 91 -6.02 -6.46 11.72
CA ILE A 91 -6.62 -5.52 12.66
C ILE A 91 -7.98 -5.03 12.13
N ASN A 92 -8.88 -4.72 13.06
CA ASN A 92 -10.11 -3.99 12.74
C ASN A 92 -9.81 -2.50 12.82
N THR A 93 -9.96 -1.80 11.70
CA THR A 93 -9.74 -0.35 11.61
C THR A 93 -11.05 0.39 11.52
N ILE A 94 -11.15 1.55 12.15
CA ILE A 94 -12.33 2.40 12.03
C ILE A 94 -12.20 3.21 10.75
N PHE A 95 -13.27 3.28 9.97
CA PHE A 95 -13.32 4.07 8.75
C PHE A 95 -14.40 5.14 8.86
N LYS A 96 -13.98 6.40 8.96
CA LYS A 96 -14.87 7.55 9.16
C LYS A 96 -14.40 8.73 8.32
N ASP A 97 -15.32 9.38 7.62
CA ASP A 97 -15.08 10.60 6.84
C ASP A 97 -13.86 10.47 5.89
N ASN A 98 -13.81 9.37 5.13
CA ASN A 98 -12.72 9.02 4.19
C ASN A 98 -11.32 8.87 4.82
N THR A 99 -11.27 8.76 6.15
CA THR A 99 -10.06 8.53 6.92
C THR A 99 -10.18 7.19 7.62
N PHE A 100 -9.15 6.36 7.51
CA PHE A 100 -9.07 5.14 8.31
C PHE A 100 -8.15 5.34 9.50
N TYR A 101 -8.56 4.78 10.64
CA TYR A 101 -7.88 4.87 11.92
C TYR A 101 -7.45 3.46 12.32
N ALA A 102 -6.15 3.28 12.44
CA ALA A 102 -5.54 2.04 12.89
C ALA A 102 -4.90 2.24 14.27
N ASP A 103 -5.06 1.25 15.13
CA ASP A 103 -4.38 1.17 16.42
C ASP A 103 -3.65 -0.16 16.47
N GLU A 104 -2.32 -0.10 16.42
CA GLU A 104 -1.45 -1.27 16.41
C GLU A 104 -0.16 -0.94 17.16
N ASN A 105 0.24 -1.81 18.11
CA ASN A 105 1.48 -1.69 18.87
C ASN A 105 1.68 -0.31 19.53
N ASP A 106 0.65 0.19 20.22
CA ASP A 106 0.63 1.52 20.88
C ASP A 106 0.81 2.70 19.90
N THR A 107 0.64 2.47 18.60
CA THR A 107 0.72 3.49 17.54
C THR A 107 -0.66 3.72 16.96
N ILE A 108 -1.17 4.93 17.15
CA ILE A 108 -2.43 5.36 16.54
C ILE A 108 -2.11 6.04 15.22
N SER A 109 -2.66 5.54 14.12
CA SER A 109 -2.40 6.06 12.77
C SER A 109 -3.68 6.50 12.09
N GLU A 110 -3.65 7.71 11.54
CA GLU A 110 -4.68 8.25 10.65
C GLU A 110 -4.19 8.15 9.20
N GLY A 111 -4.91 7.39 8.38
CA GLY A 111 -4.60 7.20 6.96
C GLY A 111 -5.62 7.89 6.05
N LYS A 112 -5.12 8.67 5.08
CA LYS A 112 -5.92 9.34 4.05
C LYS A 112 -5.45 8.95 2.66
N PHE A 113 -6.39 8.52 1.83
CA PHE A 113 -6.12 8.18 0.44
C PHE A 113 -5.94 9.45 -0.40
N LEU A 114 -4.87 9.51 -1.18
CA LEU A 114 -4.59 10.61 -2.10
C LEU A 114 -4.89 10.17 -3.56
N PRO A 115 -5.15 11.13 -4.47
CA PRO A 115 -5.31 10.84 -5.89
C PRO A 115 -4.16 10.02 -6.46
N SER A 116 -4.49 9.01 -7.27
CA SER A 116 -3.53 8.11 -7.89
C SER A 116 -4.09 7.52 -9.18
N CYS A 117 -3.45 6.49 -9.74
CA CYS A 117 -3.97 5.76 -10.90
C CYS A 117 -5.10 4.77 -10.52
N PRO A 118 -5.91 4.26 -11.48
CA PRO A 118 -7.02 3.34 -11.19
C PRO A 118 -6.61 2.05 -10.45
N ASP A 119 -5.43 1.52 -10.76
CA ASP A 119 -4.88 0.29 -10.15
C ASP A 119 -3.79 0.62 -9.11
N CYS A 120 -3.79 1.85 -8.61
CA CYS A 120 -2.87 2.37 -7.62
C CYS A 120 -3.63 2.89 -6.39
N THR A 121 -2.95 2.94 -5.26
CA THR A 121 -3.41 3.72 -4.11
C THR A 121 -2.23 4.37 -3.41
N THR A 122 -2.37 5.65 -3.06
CA THR A 122 -1.38 6.38 -2.26
C THR A 122 -2.02 6.77 -0.96
N VAL A 123 -1.37 6.47 0.16
CA VAL A 123 -1.89 6.75 1.50
C VAL A 123 -0.92 7.63 2.25
N SER A 124 -1.39 8.80 2.68
CA SER A 124 -0.70 9.66 3.62
C SER A 124 -1.11 9.28 5.03
N PHE A 125 -0.12 9.05 5.89
CA PHE A 125 -0.33 8.73 7.29
C PHE A 125 0.17 9.84 8.21
N ILE A 126 -0.57 10.02 9.30
CA ILE A 126 -0.10 10.71 10.51
C ILE A 126 -0.23 9.71 11.65
N SER A 127 0.90 9.36 12.26
CA SER A 127 0.98 8.38 13.35
C SER A 127 1.43 9.06 14.64
N GLN A 128 0.84 8.63 15.76
CA GLN A 128 1.19 9.08 17.11
C GLN A 128 1.77 7.91 17.89
N PHE A 129 2.97 8.07 18.44
CA PHE A 129 3.62 7.09 19.32
C PHE A 129 4.39 7.82 20.41
N LYS A 130 4.09 7.53 21.69
CA LYS A 130 4.79 8.12 22.86
C LYS A 130 4.97 9.64 22.80
N ASN A 131 3.93 10.36 22.36
CA ASN A 131 3.88 11.83 22.16
C ASN A 131 4.67 12.37 20.97
N GLU A 132 5.20 11.51 20.10
CA GLU A 132 5.81 11.90 18.83
C GLU A 132 4.80 11.73 17.70
N THR A 133 4.73 12.76 16.83
CA THR A 133 3.96 12.70 15.59
C THR A 133 4.89 12.39 14.45
N MET A 134 4.55 11.35 13.68
CA MET A 134 5.33 10.87 12.54
C MET A 134 4.45 10.91 11.31
N LYS A 135 5.01 11.31 10.17
CA LYS A 135 4.33 11.29 8.89
C LYS A 135 4.98 10.28 7.98
N SER A 136 4.16 9.59 7.21
CA SER A 136 4.64 8.73 6.13
C SER A 136 3.72 8.77 4.93
N LEU A 137 4.28 8.42 3.77
CA LEU A 137 3.55 8.34 2.51
C LEU A 137 3.88 7.02 1.83
N TYR A 138 2.86 6.20 1.61
CA TYR A 138 3.00 4.86 1.05
C TYR A 138 2.26 4.76 -0.28
N PHE A 139 2.93 4.17 -1.26
CA PHE A 139 2.40 3.88 -2.59
C PHE A 139 2.21 2.38 -2.76
N PHE A 140 1.03 2.00 -3.26
CA PHE A 140 0.69 0.62 -3.52
C PHE A 140 0.03 0.46 -4.89
N LYS A 141 0.11 -0.75 -5.44
CA LYS A 141 -0.58 -1.15 -6.67
C LYS A 141 -1.19 -2.54 -6.57
N ARG A 142 -2.13 -2.85 -7.47
CA ARG A 142 -2.68 -4.20 -7.62
C ARG A 142 -1.63 -5.21 -8.10
N GLU A 143 -0.77 -4.76 -9.00
CA GLU A 143 0.32 -5.52 -9.58
C GLU A 143 1.67 -4.93 -9.18
N SER A 144 2.73 -5.72 -9.29
CA SER A 144 4.09 -5.33 -8.87
C SER A 144 4.75 -4.30 -9.80
N ASN A 145 4.18 -4.03 -10.97
CA ASN A 145 4.73 -3.14 -11.98
C ASN A 145 4.31 -1.69 -11.75
N SER A 146 5.25 -0.77 -11.52
CA SER A 146 5.00 0.67 -11.58
C SER A 146 5.44 1.24 -12.93
N THR A 147 4.69 2.23 -13.43
CA THR A 147 5.17 3.05 -14.55
C THR A 147 5.99 4.21 -14.01
N GLN A 148 6.87 4.80 -14.84
CA GLN A 148 7.59 6.01 -14.45
C GLN A 148 6.63 7.14 -14.06
N SER A 149 5.50 7.27 -14.75
CA SER A 149 4.48 8.27 -14.46
C SER A 149 3.84 8.08 -13.08
N ASP A 150 3.65 6.84 -12.65
CA ASP A 150 3.11 6.52 -11.32
C ASP A 150 4.10 6.99 -10.24
N MET A 151 5.38 6.66 -10.42
CA MET A 151 6.45 7.05 -9.49
C MET A 151 6.68 8.56 -9.45
N ASP A 152 6.62 9.24 -10.60
CA ASP A 152 6.73 10.69 -10.66
C ASP A 152 5.59 11.38 -9.91
N THR A 153 4.37 10.82 -9.99
CA THR A 153 3.20 11.32 -9.25
C THR A 153 3.39 11.14 -7.74
N TYR A 154 3.80 9.94 -7.30
CA TYR A 154 4.09 9.66 -5.89
C TYR A 154 5.16 10.61 -5.33
N TRP A 155 6.28 10.76 -6.04
CA TRP A 155 7.36 11.62 -5.55
C TRP A 155 6.97 13.09 -5.56
N LYS A 156 6.11 13.51 -6.49
CA LYS A 156 5.54 14.85 -6.45
C LYS A 156 4.64 15.05 -5.24
N GLN A 157 3.81 14.07 -4.89
CA GLN A 157 3.01 14.10 -3.65
C GLN A 157 3.90 14.18 -2.40
N ALA A 158 4.98 13.40 -2.35
CA ALA A 158 5.94 13.45 -1.25
C ALA A 158 6.54 14.85 -1.07
N GLU A 159 6.98 15.47 -2.17
CA GLU A 159 7.51 16.85 -2.15
C GLU A 159 6.45 17.86 -1.71
N CYS A 160 5.21 17.75 -2.20
CA CYS A 160 4.11 18.62 -1.81
C CYS A 160 3.76 18.51 -0.31
N LEU A 161 4.00 17.34 0.30
CA LEU A 161 3.83 17.10 1.74
C LEU A 161 5.07 17.49 2.57
N GLY A 162 6.14 17.97 1.92
CA GLY A 162 7.36 18.47 2.57
C GLY A 162 8.43 17.40 2.82
N PHE A 163 8.28 16.19 2.27
CA PHE A 163 9.34 15.18 2.34
C PHE A 163 10.50 15.56 1.41
N LYS A 164 11.72 15.26 1.86
CA LYS A 164 12.90 15.30 0.98
C LYS A 164 12.94 14.01 0.19
N ARG A 165 13.24 14.10 -1.11
CA ARG A 165 13.35 12.92 -1.97
C ARG A 165 14.54 12.07 -1.53
N GLU A 166 14.26 10.98 -0.83
CA GLU A 166 15.21 9.98 -0.35
C GLU A 166 14.51 8.63 -0.33
N THR A 167 15.02 7.66 -1.06
CA THR A 167 14.45 6.31 -1.08
C THR A 167 14.71 5.63 0.26
N GLN A 168 13.63 5.30 0.99
CA GLN A 168 13.69 4.54 2.24
C GLN A 168 13.22 3.10 2.04
N TYR A 169 12.23 2.91 1.17
CA TYR A 169 11.80 1.62 0.64
C TYR A 169 11.32 1.78 -0.80
N SER A 170 11.80 0.89 -1.66
CA SER A 170 11.31 0.71 -3.03
C SER A 170 11.30 -0.78 -3.32
N TYR A 171 10.15 -1.30 -3.77
CA TYR A 171 10.02 -2.72 -4.08
C TYR A 171 10.84 -3.09 -5.31
N ASP A 172 11.60 -4.17 -5.22
CA ASP A 172 12.49 -4.63 -6.30
C ASP A 172 11.76 -5.29 -7.49
N GLY A 173 10.45 -5.52 -7.35
CA GLY A 173 9.61 -6.16 -8.37
C GLY A 173 9.79 -7.67 -8.50
N VAL A 174 10.67 -8.29 -7.70
CA VAL A 174 11.06 -9.71 -7.85
C VAL A 174 11.03 -10.49 -6.54
N THR A 175 11.19 -9.85 -5.39
CA THR A 175 11.13 -10.50 -4.08
C THR A 175 9.72 -11.04 -3.84
N GLU A 176 9.60 -12.31 -3.47
CA GLU A 176 8.32 -12.95 -3.21
C GLU A 176 7.53 -12.25 -2.09
N LEU A 177 6.20 -12.28 -2.21
CA LEU A 177 5.30 -11.79 -1.17
C LEU A 177 5.04 -12.90 -0.15
N CYS A 178 4.84 -12.52 1.11
CA CYS A 178 4.47 -13.46 2.16
C CYS A 178 3.11 -14.10 1.89
N ASP A 179 3.05 -15.43 1.88
CA ASP A 179 1.81 -16.18 1.73
C ASP A 179 1.33 -16.73 3.09
N VAL A 180 0.05 -16.55 3.37
CA VAL A 180 -0.58 -17.17 4.54
C VAL A 180 -0.67 -18.67 4.26
N VAL A 181 0.15 -19.47 4.94
CA VAL A 181 0.06 -20.94 4.88
C VAL A 181 -1.29 -21.34 5.48
N LYS A 182 -2.28 -21.57 4.62
CA LYS A 182 -3.53 -22.21 5.03
C LYS A 182 -3.20 -23.68 5.25
N HIS A 183 -3.04 -24.11 6.50
CA HIS A 183 -3.02 -25.53 6.81
C HIS A 183 -4.37 -26.13 6.39
N SER A 184 -4.42 -26.75 5.21
CA SER A 184 -5.53 -27.62 4.83
C SER A 184 -5.47 -28.85 5.72
N SER A 185 -6.30 -28.89 6.75
CA SER A 185 -6.60 -30.12 7.49
C SER A 185 -7.34 -31.09 6.57
N SER A 186 -6.59 -31.89 5.80
CA SER A 186 -7.10 -33.01 5.02
C SER A 186 -5.95 -33.93 4.66
N ASP A 187 -5.44 -34.66 5.65
CA ASP A 187 -4.78 -35.96 5.44
C ASP A 187 -4.84 -36.77 6.75
N GLN A 188 -6.04 -37.21 7.08
CA GLN A 188 -6.24 -38.45 7.82
C GLN A 188 -7.30 -39.26 7.08
N LYS A 189 -6.82 -40.08 6.16
CA LYS A 189 -7.57 -41.23 5.63
C LYS A 189 -7.77 -42.21 6.79
N PRO A 190 -9.01 -42.55 7.19
CA PRO A 190 -9.23 -43.66 8.11
C PRO A 190 -8.76 -44.96 7.45
N SER A 191 -7.86 -45.67 8.12
CA SER A 191 -7.56 -47.07 7.83
C SER A 191 -8.83 -47.88 8.06
N LEU A 192 -9.45 -48.37 6.98
CA LEU A 192 -10.40 -49.47 7.08
C LEU A 192 -9.62 -50.73 7.47
N ASP A 193 -9.88 -51.17 8.70
CA ASP A 193 -9.55 -52.49 9.20
C ASP A 193 -10.24 -53.55 8.33
N LYS A 194 -9.45 -54.48 7.79
CA LYS A 194 -9.94 -55.70 7.14
C LYS A 194 -9.64 -56.84 8.10
N SER A 195 -10.63 -57.21 8.89
CA SER A 195 -10.71 -58.55 9.48
C SER A 195 -11.76 -59.32 8.70
N ASP A 196 -11.31 -60.32 7.94
CA ASP A 196 -12.02 -61.55 7.61
C ASP A 196 -11.07 -62.47 6.83
N GLN A 197 -10.27 -63.24 7.56
CA GLN A 197 -10.22 -64.71 7.49
C GLN A 197 -9.37 -65.28 8.63
#